data_AF-A0A4Q1B3Z8-F1
#
_entry.id   AF-A0A4Q1B3Z8-F1
#
_cell.length_a   1.000
_cell.length_b   1.000
_cell.length_c   1.000
_cell.angle_alpha   90.00
_cell.angle_beta   90.00
_cell.angle_gamma   90.00
#
_symmetry.space_group_name_H-M   'P 1'
#
loop_
_entity.id
_entity.type
_entity.pdbx_description
1 polymer ?
#
loop_
_entity_poly.entity_id
_entity_poly.type
_entity_poly.pdbx_seq_one_letter_code
_entity_poly.pdbx_strand_id
1 'polypeptide(L)'
;MRNPIKIILIALGVFQLLREIFFAIPFLGGSYILSTGWAPLATNILVYSAIVIILMLDKYNEAKSMLFIPSLGILFSALSFIPFLGWFLHCVLTLLMIVFVYIVINTRAHVGNTTKYNPYERRETVNDSSQYNRR
;
A
#
# COMPACT_ATOMS: atom_id res chain seq x y z
N MET A 1 6.91 -13.95 -12.58
CA MET A 1 5.86 -14.38 -11.62
C MET A 1 5.29 -13.13 -10.96
N ARG A 2 3.97 -12.96 -10.86
CA ARG A 2 3.40 -11.80 -10.15
C ARG A 2 3.73 -11.94 -8.66
N ASN A 3 4.41 -10.96 -8.08
CA ASN A 3 4.74 -10.99 -6.64
C ASN A 3 3.42 -10.91 -5.84
N PRO A 4 3.07 -11.92 -5.02
CA PRO A 4 1.81 -11.94 -4.27
C PRO A 4 1.68 -10.74 -3.33
N ILE A 5 2.79 -10.24 -2.76
CA ILE A 5 2.80 -9.07 -1.88
C ILE A 5 2.34 -7.82 -2.63
N LYS A 6 2.82 -7.63 -3.87
CA LYS A 6 2.42 -6.51 -4.71
C LYS A 6 0.92 -6.55 -5.02
N ILE A 7 0.38 -7.74 -5.32
CA ILE A 7 -1.06 -7.91 -5.56
C ILE A 7 -1.86 -7.53 -4.31
N ILE A 8 -1.42 -7.99 -3.13
CA ILE A 8 -2.07 -7.68 -1.85
C ILE A 8 -2.04 -6.17 -1.58
N LEU A 9 -0.90 -5.51 -1.78
CA LEU A 9 -0.77 -4.06 -1.60
C LEU A 9 -1.69 -3.26 -2.54
N ILE A 10 -1.80 -3.68 -3.81
CA ILE A 10 -2.73 -3.06 -4.77
C ILE A 10 -4.16 -3.28 -4.32
N ALA A 11 -4.52 -4.51 -3.93
CA ALA A 11 -5.89 -4.84 -3.50
C ALA A 11 -6.30 -4.02 -2.26
N LEU A 12 -5.44 -3.97 -1.24
CA LEU A 12 -5.67 -3.17 -0.03
C LEU A 12 -5.69 -1.67 -0.34
N GLY A 13 -4.78 -1.19 -1.21
CA GLY A 13 -4.74 0.21 -1.62
C GLY A 13 -5.98 0.66 -2.38
N VAL A 14 -6.49 -0.17 -3.30
CA VAL A 14 -7.74 0.09 -4.03
C VAL A 14 -8.94 0.03 -3.09
N PHE A 15 -9.00 -0.96 -2.21
CA PHE A 15 -10.05 -1.05 -1.20
C PHE A 15 -10.09 0.22 -0.34
N GLN A 16 -8.93 0.69 0.12
CA GLN A 16 -8.85 1.90 0.93
C GLN A 16 -9.23 3.14 0.11
N LEU A 17 -8.77 3.26 -1.14
CA LEU A 17 -9.15 4.35 -2.03
C LEU A 17 -10.67 4.48 -2.20
N LEU A 18 -11.39 3.36 -2.40
CA LEU A 18 -12.84 3.37 -2.52
C LEU A 18 -13.53 3.90 -1.25
N ARG A 19 -12.97 3.59 -0.07
CA ARG A 19 -13.49 4.09 1.21
C ARG A 19 -13.20 5.57 1.40
N GLU A 20 -12.00 6.04 1.04
CA GLU A 20 -11.65 7.46 1.11
C GLU A 20 -12.59 8.29 0.22
N ILE A 21 -12.87 7.82 -1.01
CA ILE A 21 -13.83 8.46 -1.92
C ILE A 21 -15.22 8.54 -1.30
N PHE A 22 -15.68 7.45 -0.66
CA PHE A 22 -16.98 7.42 0.00
C PHE A 22 -17.06 8.44 1.15
N PHE A 23 -16.03 8.55 1.98
CA PHE A 23 -15.98 9.52 3.08
C PHE A 23 -15.69 10.95 2.63
N ALA A 24 -15.11 11.14 1.46
CA ALA A 24 -14.90 12.44 0.82
C ALA A 24 -16.19 13.04 0.23
N ILE A 25 -17.32 12.32 0.25
CA ILE A 25 -18.63 12.91 -0.11
C ILE A 25 -19.14 13.73 1.08
N PRO A 26 -19.37 15.04 0.92
CA PRO A 26 -19.82 15.90 2.01
C PRO A 26 -21.18 15.43 2.53
N PHE A 27 -21.39 15.56 3.85
CA PHE A 27 -22.56 15.10 4.61
C PHE A 27 -22.77 13.58 4.64
N LEU A 28 -22.58 12.86 3.53
CA LEU A 28 -22.76 11.42 3.44
C LEU A 28 -21.72 10.65 4.26
N GLY A 29 -20.44 11.00 4.11
CA GLY A 29 -19.37 10.39 4.91
C GLY A 29 -19.53 10.68 6.41
N GLY A 30 -19.77 11.96 6.75
CA GLY A 30 -19.93 12.41 8.13
C GLY A 30 -21.15 11.80 8.83
N SER A 31 -22.31 11.77 8.17
CA SER A 31 -23.52 11.15 8.74
C SER A 31 -23.36 9.65 8.95
N TYR A 32 -22.70 8.95 8.01
CA TYR A 32 -22.40 7.53 8.15
C TYR A 32 -21.50 7.26 9.37
N ILE A 33 -20.42 8.04 9.53
CA ILE A 33 -19.50 7.93 10.67
C ILE A 33 -20.22 8.13 12.01
N LEU A 34 -21.09 9.15 12.09
CA LEU A 34 -21.88 9.42 13.30
C LEU A 34 -22.88 8.29 13.59
N SER A 35 -23.57 7.78 12.57
CA SER A 35 -24.57 6.72 12.72
C SER A 35 -23.98 5.37 13.16
N THR A 36 -22.69 5.16 12.89
CA THR A 36 -21.97 3.91 13.17
C THR A 36 -21.03 4.03 14.38
N GLY A 37 -21.10 5.14 15.12
CA GLY A 37 -20.31 5.34 16.33
C GLY A 37 -18.80 5.35 16.07
N TRP A 38 -18.34 5.98 14.99
CA TRP A 38 -16.92 6.09 14.63
C TRP A 38 -16.19 4.77 14.30
N ALA A 39 -16.90 3.63 14.27
CA ALA A 39 -16.36 2.35 13.81
C ALA A 39 -15.67 2.42 12.42
N PRO A 40 -16.15 3.23 11.45
CA PRO A 40 -15.47 3.37 10.16
C PRO A 40 -14.06 3.98 10.25
N LEU A 41 -13.79 4.87 11.22
CA LEU A 41 -12.45 5.43 11.44
C LEU A 41 -11.51 4.35 11.98
N ALA A 42 -11.97 3.58 12.96
CA ALA A 42 -11.19 2.49 13.52
C ALA A 42 -10.79 1.45 12.45
N THR A 43 -11.74 1.09 11.58
CA THR A 43 -11.47 0.17 10.46
C THR A 43 -10.52 0.79 9.42
N ASN A 44 -10.59 2.10 9.14
CA ASN A 44 -9.58 2.79 8.30
C ASN A 44 -8.18 2.66 8.91
N ILE A 45 -8.03 2.98 10.19
CA ILE A 45 -6.76 2.91 10.90
C ILE A 45 -6.19 1.49 10.84
N LEU A 46 -7.01 0.45 11.04
CA LEU A 46 -6.57 -0.94 10.96
C LEU A 46 -6.05 -1.31 9.56
N VAL A 47 -6.76 -0.95 8.50
CA VAL A 47 -6.36 -1.27 7.12
C VAL A 47 -5.07 -0.53 6.75
N TYR A 48 -4.96 0.77 7.07
CA TYR A 48 -3.72 1.52 6.88
C TYR A 48 -2.55 0.92 7.66
N SER A 49 -2.79 0.51 8.90
CA SER A 49 -1.77 -0.16 9.73
C SER A 49 -1.31 -1.48 9.09
N ALA A 50 -2.23 -2.28 8.54
CA ALA A 50 -1.88 -3.49 7.81
C ALA A 50 -1.00 -3.19 6.58
N ILE A 51 -1.34 -2.15 5.80
CA ILE A 51 -0.52 -1.71 4.65
C ILE A 51 0.87 -1.27 5.12
N VAL A 52 0.97 -0.49 6.21
CA VAL A 52 2.26 -0.07 6.79
C VAL A 52 3.08 -1.29 7.19
N ILE A 53 2.49 -2.26 7.90
CA ILE A 53 3.18 -3.48 8.34
C ILE A 53 3.69 -4.27 7.14
N ILE A 54 2.87 -4.47 6.11
CA ILE A 54 3.28 -5.20 4.90
C ILE A 54 4.45 -4.47 4.22
N LEU A 55 4.38 -3.15 4.07
CA LEU A 55 5.48 -2.35 3.50
C LEU A 55 6.75 -2.35 4.36
N MET A 56 6.63 -2.42 5.68
CA MET A 56 7.80 -2.54 6.57
C MET A 56 8.47 -3.91 6.47
N LEU A 57 7.68 -4.98 6.32
CA LEU A 57 8.17 -6.34 6.19
C LEU A 57 8.76 -6.61 4.79
N ASP A 58 8.30 -5.88 3.77
CA ASP A 58 8.80 -6.00 2.40
C ASP A 58 10.14 -5.24 2.21
N LYS A 59 11.23 -5.89 2.61
CA LYS A 59 12.60 -5.32 2.62
C LYS A 59 13.17 -4.99 1.24
N TYR A 60 12.65 -5.59 0.17
CA TYR A 60 13.25 -5.54 -1.17
C TYR A 60 12.44 -4.71 -2.16
N ASN A 61 11.26 -4.23 -1.77
CA ASN A 61 10.38 -3.53 -2.68
C ASN A 61 10.63 -2.02 -2.64
N GLU A 62 10.88 -1.44 -3.82
CA GLU A 62 11.00 0.01 -4.00
C GLU A 62 9.74 0.75 -3.55
N ALA A 63 8.59 0.06 -3.49
CA ALA A 63 7.35 0.57 -2.93
C ALA A 63 7.46 1.01 -1.46
N LYS A 64 8.49 0.57 -0.72
CA LYS A 64 8.74 0.99 0.67
C LYS A 64 8.89 2.50 0.83
N SER A 65 9.36 3.20 -0.21
CA SER A 65 9.44 4.67 -0.19
C SER A 65 8.08 5.35 -0.02
N MET A 66 6.98 4.65 -0.29
CA MET A 66 5.60 5.17 -0.13
C MET A 66 5.01 4.94 1.26
N LEU A 67 5.77 4.41 2.22
CA LEU A 67 5.27 4.16 3.58
C LEU A 67 4.67 5.41 4.24
N PHE A 68 5.10 6.61 3.82
CA PHE A 68 4.56 7.87 4.31
C PHE A 68 3.05 8.03 4.01
N ILE A 69 2.55 7.54 2.87
CA ILE A 69 1.14 7.74 2.48
C ILE A 69 0.21 6.96 3.43
N PRO A 70 0.36 5.64 3.63
CA PRO A 70 -0.45 4.91 4.60
C PRO A 70 -0.29 5.42 6.03
N SER A 71 0.90 5.93 6.39
CA SER A 71 1.14 6.50 7.73
C SER A 71 0.34 7.79 7.95
N LEU A 72 0.27 8.67 6.95
CA LEU A 72 -0.63 9.82 6.97
C LEU A 72 -2.09 9.40 7.03
N GLY A 73 -2.46 8.29 6.38
CA GLY A 73 -3.79 7.67 6.49
C GLY A 73 -4.21 7.36 7.93
N ILE A 74 -3.30 6.81 8.74
CA ILE A 74 -3.54 6.56 10.17
C ILE A 74 -3.77 7.88 10.92
N LEU A 75 -2.88 8.86 10.72
CA LEU A 75 -2.94 10.15 11.40
C LEU A 75 -4.22 10.92 11.05
N PHE A 76 -4.54 11.02 9.76
CA PHE A 76 -5.69 11.75 9.27
C PHE A 76 -6.99 11.04 9.66
N SER A 77 -7.01 9.70 9.69
CA SER A 77 -8.16 8.96 10.23
C SER A 77 -8.40 9.27 11.71
N ALA A 78 -7.35 9.45 12.53
CA ALA A 78 -7.50 9.86 13.92
C ALA A 78 -8.01 11.30 14.06
N LEU A 79 -7.55 12.22 13.20
CA LEU A 79 -7.99 13.63 13.18
C LEU A 79 -9.41 13.81 12.60
N SER A 80 -9.92 12.82 11.87
CA SER A 80 -11.24 12.86 11.22
C SER A 80 -12.42 12.67 12.18
N PHE A 81 -12.19 12.74 13.49
CA PHE A 81 -13.24 12.67 14.52
C PHE A 81 -14.29 13.79 14.35
N ILE A 82 -13.85 14.97 13.89
CA ILE A 82 -14.72 16.12 13.59
C ILE A 82 -15.22 15.97 12.15
N PRO A 83 -16.53 15.82 11.88
CA PRO A 83 -17.04 15.46 10.56
C PRO A 83 -16.63 16.38 9.41
N PHE A 84 -16.64 17.70 9.64
CA PHE A 84 -16.27 18.67 8.60
C PHE A 84 -14.77 18.64 8.27
N LEU A 85 -13.92 18.51 9.30
CA LEU A 85 -12.48 18.33 9.13
C LEU A 85 -12.18 16.98 8.48
N GLY A 86 -12.86 15.92 8.91
CA GLY A 86 -12.70 14.57 8.39
C GLY A 86 -13.02 14.49 6.91
N TRP A 87 -14.11 15.11 6.46
CA TRP A 87 -14.43 15.22 5.02
C TRP A 87 -13.25 15.80 4.22
N PHE A 88 -12.68 16.91 4.67
CA PHE A 88 -11.54 17.54 4.00
C PHE A 88 -10.29 16.64 4.01
N LEU A 89 -10.00 16.00 5.15
CA LEU A 89 -8.88 15.06 5.26
C LEU A 89 -9.06 13.83 4.36
N HIS A 90 -10.29 13.33 4.20
CA HIS A 90 -10.62 12.23 3.28
C HIS A 90 -10.49 12.65 1.81
N CYS A 91 -10.79 13.90 1.46
CA CYS A 91 -10.48 14.45 0.13
C CYS A 91 -8.97 14.42 -0.15
N VAL A 92 -8.16 14.86 0.82
CA VAL A 92 -6.69 14.83 0.70
C VAL A 92 -6.18 13.39 0.61
N LEU A 93 -6.66 12.48 1.47
CA LEU A 93 -6.27 11.07 1.42
C LEU A 93 -6.68 10.38 0.12
N THR A 94 -7.82 10.72 -0.45
CA THR A 94 -8.25 10.19 -1.75
C THR A 94 -7.18 10.47 -2.81
N LEU A 95 -6.69 11.71 -2.90
CA LEU A 95 -5.64 12.09 -3.84
C LEU A 95 -4.33 11.34 -3.55
N LEU A 96 -3.92 11.28 -2.28
CA LEU A 96 -2.72 10.55 -1.88
C LEU A 96 -2.82 9.05 -2.21
N MET A 97 -3.99 8.44 -2.03
CA MET A 97 -4.22 7.02 -2.31
C MET A 97 -4.24 6.70 -3.79
N ILE A 98 -4.72 7.62 -4.64
CA ILE A 98 -4.57 7.48 -6.10
C ILE A 98 -3.08 7.41 -6.46
N VAL A 99 -2.27 8.32 -5.92
CA VAL A 99 -0.81 8.33 -6.13
C VAL A 99 -0.17 7.05 -5.60
N PHE A 100 -0.53 6.62 -4.39
CA PHE A 100 -0.04 5.36 -3.82
C PHE A 100 -0.31 4.17 -4.73
N VAL A 101 -1.56 3.96 -5.14
CA VAL A 101 -1.95 2.84 -6.00
C VAL A 101 -1.21 2.92 -7.35
N TYR A 102 -1.15 4.11 -7.96
CA TYR A 102 -0.43 4.31 -9.21
C TYR A 102 1.04 3.91 -9.10
N ILE A 103 1.75 4.36 -8.06
CA ILE A 103 3.18 4.04 -7.95
C ILE A 103 3.38 2.57 -7.55
N VAL A 104 2.53 1.97 -6.70
CA VAL A 104 2.60 0.54 -6.38
C VAL A 104 2.42 -0.33 -7.64
N ILE A 105 1.52 0.06 -8.55
CA ILE A 105 1.35 -0.63 -9.83
C ILE A 105 2.62 -0.53 -10.69
N ASN A 106 3.28 0.63 -10.71
CA ASN A 106 4.46 0.87 -11.54
C ASN A 106 5.80 0.41 -10.93
N THR A 107 5.86 0.16 -9.62
CA THR A 107 7.10 -0.29 -8.96
C THR A 107 7.48 -1.69 -9.38
N ARG A 108 8.78 -1.91 -9.58
CA ARG A 108 9.31 -3.22 -9.94
C ARG A 108 9.37 -4.08 -8.68
N ALA A 109 8.73 -5.24 -8.73
CA ALA A 109 8.96 -6.26 -7.70
C ALA A 109 10.38 -6.78 -7.90
N HIS A 110 11.28 -6.46 -6.98
CA HIS A 110 12.63 -7.03 -7.00
C HIS A 110 12.51 -8.54 -6.80
N VAL A 111 12.92 -9.29 -7.83
CA VAL A 111 13.11 -10.74 -7.74
C VAL A 111 14.41 -10.93 -6.97
N GLY A 112 14.35 -11.56 -5.80
CA GLY A 112 15.54 -11.81 -4.98
C GLY A 112 16.64 -12.54 -5.77
N ASN A 113 17.88 -12.44 -5.32
CA ASN A 113 19.05 -13.04 -5.98
C ASN A 113 18.82 -14.56 -6.22
N THR A 114 18.50 -14.94 -7.46
CA THR A 114 18.33 -16.34 -7.88
C THR A 114 19.67 -16.97 -8.20
N THR A 115 20.63 -16.83 -7.29
CA THR A 115 21.90 -17.53 -7.35
C THR A 115 21.64 -19.01 -7.14
N LYS A 116 21.73 -19.80 -8.22
CA LYS A 116 21.70 -21.26 -8.13
C LYS A 116 23.14 -21.78 -8.02
N TYR A 117 23.35 -22.79 -7.18
CA TYR A 117 24.59 -23.54 -7.15
C TYR A 117 24.72 -24.31 -8.47
N ASN A 118 25.68 -23.94 -9.30
CA ASN A 118 25.96 -24.65 -10.54
C ASN A 118 27.02 -25.74 -10.23
N PRO A 119 26.67 -27.04 -10.27
CA PRO A 119 27.63 -28.11 -9.97
C PRO A 119 28.73 -28.25 -11.03
N TYR A 120 28.56 -27.63 -12.21
CA TYR A 120 29.54 -27.65 -13.30
C TYR A 120 30.51 -26.46 -13.24
N GLU A 121 30.12 -25.34 -12.61
CA GLU A 121 31.01 -24.21 -12.34
C GLU A 121 31.55 -24.33 -10.92
N ARG A 122 32.77 -24.85 -10.84
CA ARG A 122 33.50 -25.09 -9.60
C ARG A 122 33.75 -23.75 -8.87
N ARG A 123 32.81 -23.41 -7.96
CA ARG A 123 32.86 -22.39 -6.87
C ARG A 123 32.03 -21.12 -7.04
N GLU A 124 31.26 -20.95 -8.11
CA GLU A 124 30.48 -19.70 -8.27
C GLU A 124 28.98 -19.98 -8.29
N THR A 125 28.26 -19.26 -7.43
CA THR A 125 26.80 -19.20 -7.52
C THR A 125 26.44 -18.27 -8.68
N VAL A 126 25.77 -18.78 -9.70
CA VAL A 126 25.45 -17.98 -10.89
C VAL A 126 24.05 -17.40 -10.77
N ASN A 127 23.95 -16.09 -11.01
CA ASN A 127 22.67 -15.40 -11.08
C ASN A 127 21.93 -15.83 -12.36
N ASP A 128 20.76 -16.46 -12.20
CA ASP A 128 19.87 -16.97 -13.27
C ASP A 128 19.59 -15.90 -14.36
N SER A 129 19.52 -14.62 -14.00
CA SER A 129 19.27 -13.54 -14.96
C SER A 129 20.42 -13.27 -15.94
N SER A 130 21.64 -13.73 -15.64
CA SER A 130 22.83 -13.55 -16.49
C SER A 130 22.97 -14.63 -17.57
N GLN A 131 22.27 -15.76 -17.42
CA GLN A 131 22.31 -16.89 -18.35
C GLN A 131 21.49 -16.60 -19.63
N TYR A 132 20.41 -15.82 -19.51
CA TYR A 132 19.54 -15.50 -20.65
C TYR A 132 20.12 -14.41 -21.56
N ASN A 133 20.96 -13.53 -21.02
CA ASN A 133 21.59 -12.43 -21.78
C ASN A 133 22.88 -12.85 -22.50
N ARG A 134 23.23 -14.14 -22.49
CA ARG A 134 24.44 -14.71 -23.12
C ARG A 134 24.12 -15.58 -24.35
N ARG A 135 22.90 -15.50 -24.89
CA ARG A 135 22.52 -16.18 -26.14
C ARG A 135 22.14 -15.19 -27.22
#